data_AF-A0AAX3HYP9-F1
#
_entry.id   AF-A0AAX3HYP9-F1
#
_cell.length_a   1.000
_cell.length_b   1.000
_cell.length_c   1.000
_cell.angle_alpha   90.00
_cell.angle_beta   90.00
_cell.angle_gamma   90.00
#
_symmetry.space_group_name_H-M   'P 1'
#
loop_
_entity.id
_entity.type
_entity.pdbx_description
1 polymer ?
#
loop_
_entity_poly.entity_id
_entity_poly.type
_entity_poly.pdbx_seq_one_letter_code
_entity_poly.pdbx_strand_id
1 'polypeptide(L)' 'MLSLQLIQNCIIYINTLIIQQLLSEKEWENRLEEEDYRALTPMIYSHINPYGEFRLDMDKRMAI' A
#
# COMPACT_ATOMS: atom_id res chain seq x y z
N MET A 1 1.29 16.08 10.40
CA MET A 1 1.01 14.66 10.75
C MET A 1 -0.28 14.16 10.10
N LEU A 2 -1.37 14.95 10.12
CA LEU A 2 -2.67 14.56 9.55
C LEU A 2 -2.64 14.08 8.08
N SER A 3 -1.95 14.78 7.18
CA SER A 3 -1.91 14.42 5.75
C SER A 3 -1.18 13.10 5.47
N LEU A 4 -0.17 12.76 6.29
CA LEU A 4 0.58 11.50 6.14
C LEU A 4 -0.26 10.31 6.58
N GLN A 5 -0.97 10.44 7.70
CA GLN A 5 -1.92 9.43 8.18
C GLN A 5 -3.12 9.26 7.23
N LEU A 6 -3.58 10.34 6.59
CA LEU A 6 -4.61 10.24 5.56
C LEU A 6 -4.13 9.38 4.38
N ILE A 7 -2.93 9.65 3.86
CA ILE A 7 -2.34 8.88 2.76
C ILE A 7 -2.16 7.40 3.16
N GLN A 8 -1.67 7.15 4.37
CA GLN A 8 -1.51 5.80 4.90
C GLN A 8 -2.85 5.05 4.95
N ASN A 9 -3.92 5.70 5.41
CA ASN A 9 -5.26 5.11 5.44
C ASN A 9 -5.82 4.86 4.04
N CYS A 10 -5.62 5.77 3.09
CA CYS A 10 -6.03 5.58 1.69
C CYS A 10 -5.34 4.36 1.06
N ILE A 11 -4.04 4.20 1.29
CA ILE A 11 -3.27 3.05 0.80
C ILE A 11 -3.79 1.75 1.40
N ILE A 12 -3.99 1.71 2.72
CA ILE A 12 -4.53 0.53 3.41
C ILE A 12 -5.89 0.14 2.83
N TYR A 13 -6.75 1.13 2.58
CA TYR A 13 -8.08 0.89 2.01
C TYR A 13 -8.00 0.29 0.60
N ILE A 14 -7.19 0.88 -0.28
CA ILE A 14 -7.01 0.38 -1.66
C ILE A 14 -6.42 -1.03 -1.65
N ASN A 15 -5.39 -1.28 -0.83
CA ASN A 15 -4.77 -2.60 -0.73
C ASN A 15 -5.76 -3.66 -0.20
N THR A 16 -6.66 -3.29 0.70
CA THR A 16 -7.72 -4.17 1.18
C THR A 16 -8.66 -4.59 0.04
N LEU A 17 -9.07 -3.63 -0.81
CA LEU A 17 -9.92 -3.93 -1.97
C LEU A 17 -9.22 -4.83 -2.99
N ILE A 18 -7.93 -4.58 -3.26
CA ILE A 18 -7.13 -5.41 -4.18
C ILE A 18 -7.04 -6.85 -3.67
N ILE A 19 -6.75 -7.04 -2.37
CA ILE A 19 -6.67 -8.37 -1.77
C ILE A 19 -8.03 -9.07 -1.86
N GLN A 20 -9.13 -8.39 -1.53
CA GLN A 20 -10.47 -8.96 -1.63
C GLN A 20 -10.81 -9.37 -3.06
N GLN A 21 -10.46 -8.55 -4.04
CA GLN A 21 -10.68 -8.86 -5.45
C GLN A 21 -9.87 -10.09 -5.88
N LEU A 22 -8.58 -10.15 -5.53
CA LEU A 22 -7.72 -11.29 -5.85
C LEU A 22 -8.25 -12.59 -5.23
N LEU A 23 -8.65 -12.55 -3.96
CA LEU A 23 -9.19 -13.71 -3.25
C LEU A 23 -10.57 -14.14 -3.75
N SER A 24 -11.29 -13.29 -4.50
CA SER A 24 -12.56 -13.65 -5.13
C SER A 24 -12.39 -14.45 -6.44
N GLU A 25 -11.16 -14.53 -6.96
CA GLU A 25 -10.87 -15.28 -8.18
C GLU A 25 -10.78 -16.79 -7.89
N LYS A 26 -11.33 -17.62 -8.78
CA LYS A 26 -11.38 -19.09 -8.63
C LYS A 26 -10.02 -19.76 -8.42
N GLU A 27 -8.93 -19.15 -8.90
CA GLU A 27 -7.58 -19.68 -8.69
C GLU A 27 -7.17 -19.69 -7.21
N TRP A 28 -7.76 -18.80 -6.40
CA TRP A 28 -7.40 -18.61 -4.99
C TRP A 28 -8.32 -19.33 -4.00
N GLU A 29 -9.44 -19.90 -4.46
CA GLU A 29 -10.52 -20.49 -3.64
C GLU A 29 -10.05 -21.59 -2.68
N ASN A 30 -8.95 -22.29 -3.00
CA ASN A 30 -8.39 -23.37 -2.16
C ASN A 30 -6.86 -23.31 -2.03
N ARG A 31 -6.27 -22.11 -2.19
CA ARG A 31 -4.81 -21.94 -2.13
C ARG A 31 -4.29 -21.53 -0.76
N LEU A 32 -5.15 -20.97 0.09
CA LEU A 32 -4.77 -20.42 1.38
C LEU A 32 -5.28 -21.30 2.51
N GLU A 33 -4.42 -21.56 3.48
CA GLU A 33 -4.78 -22.16 4.75
C GLU A 33 -5.19 -21.08 5.76
N GLU A 34 -5.77 -21.49 6.89
CA GLU A 34 -6.20 -20.53 7.92
C GLU A 34 -5.07 -19.63 8.42
N GLU A 35 -3.84 -20.14 8.45
CA GLU A 35 -2.68 -19.36 8.87
C GLU A 35 -2.32 -18.26 7.87
N ASP A 36 -2.49 -18.52 6.58
CA ASP A 36 -2.26 -17.53 5.54
C ASP A 36 -3.27 -16.38 5.64
N TYR A 37 -4.54 -16.69 5.88
CA TYR A 37 -5.58 -15.67 6.10
C TYR A 37 -5.27 -14.78 7.33
N ARG A 38 -4.65 -15.34 8.37
CA ARG A 38 -4.22 -14.57 9.55
C ARG A 38 -2.99 -13.71 9.27
N ALA A 39 -2.14 -14.14 8.32
CA ALA A 39 -0.95 -13.42 7.91
C ALA A 39 -1.23 -12.28 6.90
N LEU A 40 -2.42 -12.25 6.29
CA LEU A 40 -2.81 -11.19 5.36
C LEU A 40 -2.73 -9.82 6.03
N THR A 41 -2.01 -8.90 5.39
CA THR A 41 -1.91 -7.51 5.81
C THR A 41 -2.08 -6.58 4.61
N PRO A 42 -2.91 -5.53 4.72
CA PRO A 42 -3.03 -4.51 3.68
C PRO A 42 -1.83 -3.54 3.69
N MET A 43 -0.90 -3.67 4.63
CA MET A 43 0.26 -2.78 4.75
C MET A 43 1.42 -3.22 3.84
N ILE A 44 1.14 -3.33 2.54
CA ILE A 44 2.13 -3.68 1.50
C ILE A 44 2.47 -2.42 0.70
N TYR A 45 3.76 -2.12 0.57
CA TYR A 45 4.26 -0.93 -0.13
C TYR A 45 5.17 -1.25 -1.32
N SER A 46 5.43 -2.53 -1.62
CA SER A 46 6.36 -2.91 -2.70
C SER A 46 5.89 -2.46 -4.09
N HIS A 47 4.58 -2.30 -4.30
CA HIS A 47 3.98 -1.90 -5.57
C HIS A 47 3.69 -0.40 -5.68
N ILE A 48 3.99 0.40 -4.64
CA ILE A 48 3.70 1.84 -4.62
C ILE A 48 4.85 2.65 -4.03
N ASN A 49 5.09 3.84 -4.59
CA ASN A 49 5.90 4.86 -3.92
C ASN A 49 4.94 5.93 -3.35
N PRO A 50 4.63 5.91 -2.04
CA PRO A 50 3.63 6.80 -1.45
C PRO A 50 4.05 8.28 -1.43
N TYR A 51 5.33 8.56 -1.63
CA TYR A 51 5.91 9.91 -1.55
C TYR A 51 6.23 10.52 -2.92
N GLY A 52 6.07 9.76 -4.00
CA GLY A 52 6.49 10.17 -5.33
C GLY A 52 8.01 10.27 -5.49
N GLU A 53 8.45 10.74 -6.64
CA GLU A 53 9.87 10.97 -6.92
C GLU A 53 10.29 12.34 -6.40
N PHE A 54 11.11 12.37 -5.35
CA PHE A 54 11.72 13.61 -4.88
C PHE A 54 13.07 13.81 -5.57
N ARG A 55 13.11 14.68 -6.59
CA ARG A 55 14.36 15.10 -7.22
C ARG A 55 14.99 16.21 -6.37
N LEU A 56 15.99 15.82 -5.59
CA LEU A 56 16.79 16.75 -4.81
C LEU A 56 17.74 17.52 -5.74
N ASP A 57 17.47 18.80 -5.92
CA ASP A 57 18.38 19.74 -6.57
C ASP A 57 19.19 20.45 -5.48
N MET A 58 20.48 20.12 -5.38
CA MET A 58 21.38 20.68 -4.36
C MET A 58 21.80 22.12 -4.65
N ASP A 59 21.61 22.60 -5.88
CA ASP A 59 21.89 23.98 -6.28
C ASP A 59 20.71 24.91 -6.00
N LYS A 60 19.52 24.33 -5.76
CA LYS A 60 18.30 25.07 -5.46
C LYS A 60 18.14 25.27 -3.96
N ARG A 61 18.54 26.44 -3.48
CA ARG A 61 18.31 26.84 -2.08
C ARG A 61 16.80 27.00 -1.83
N MET A 62 16.27 26.36 -0.79
CA MET A 62 14.89 26.60 -0.37
C MET A 62 14.73 28.09 -0.04
N ALA A 63 13.82 28.77 -0.74
CA ALA A 63 13.40 30.12 -0.36
C ALA A 63 12.60 29.98 0.94
N ILE A 64 13.25 30.32 2.05
CA ILE A 64 12.62 30.43 3.38
C ILE A 64 12.06 31.84 3.49
#